data_AF-A0AAC9LKH4-F1
#
_entry.id   AF-A0AAC9LKH4-F1
#
_cell.length_a   1.000
_cell.length_b   1.000
_cell.length_c   1.000
_cell.angle_alpha   90.00
_cell.angle_beta   90.00
_cell.angle_gamma   90.00
#
_symmetry.space_group_name_H-M   'P 1'
#
loop_
_entity.id
_entity.type
_entity.pdbx_description
1 polymer ?
#
loop_
_entity_poly.entity_id
_entity_poly.type
_entity_poly.pdbx_seq_one_letter_code
_entity_poly.pdbx_strand_id
1 'polypeptide(L)'
;MSNEIDLSTRDWLAIERTKLANERTFLAYFRTFVVFLGFGISILKLDFLNEIKSLGIILTVMSPIILIIGVIRLFRVKLKIHEHYKQ
;
A
#
# COMPACT_ATOMS: atom_id res chain seq x y z
N MET A 1 5.58 -40.02 -2.52
CA MET A 1 6.75 -39.22 -2.91
C MET A 1 6.44 -37.77 -2.56
N SER A 2 6.79 -37.37 -1.34
CA SER A 2 6.57 -36.02 -0.83
C SER A 2 7.58 -35.08 -1.48
N ASN A 3 7.13 -34.24 -2.41
CA ASN A 3 7.93 -33.11 -2.90
C ASN A 3 8.04 -32.09 -1.78
N GLU A 4 8.91 -32.37 -0.80
CA GLU A 4 9.46 -31.31 0.03
C GLU A 4 10.43 -30.56 -0.87
N ILE A 5 9.96 -29.44 -1.41
CA ILE A 5 10.83 -28.45 -2.04
C ILE A 5 11.74 -27.96 -0.91
N ASP A 6 12.93 -28.56 -0.79
CA ASP A 6 14.01 -28.07 0.07
C ASP A 6 14.46 -26.73 -0.52
N LEU A 7 13.70 -25.67 -0.24
CA LEU A 7 14.12 -24.30 -0.50
C LEU A 7 15.42 -24.13 0.27
N SER A 8 16.53 -24.05 -0.46
CA SER A 8 17.79 -23.64 0.13
C SER A 8 17.54 -22.36 0.93
N THR A 9 18.20 -22.17 2.07
CA THR A 9 18.04 -20.98 2.93
C THR A 9 18.13 -19.66 2.14
N ARG A 10 18.82 -19.69 0.99
CA ARG A 10 18.94 -18.61 0.01
C ARG A 10 17.63 -18.27 -0.70
N ASP A 11 16.85 -19.26 -1.10
CA ASP A 11 15.57 -19.08 -1.81
C ASP A 11 14.50 -18.54 -0.86
N TRP A 12 14.47 -19.03 0.39
CA TRP A 12 13.63 -18.46 1.44
C TRP A 12 13.96 -16.97 1.68
N LEU A 13 15.25 -16.64 1.80
CA LEU A 13 15.70 -15.27 1.99
C LEU A 13 15.37 -14.38 0.78
N ALA A 14 15.40 -14.93 -0.44
CA ALA A 14 14.98 -14.23 -1.64
C ALA A 14 13.47 -13.89 -1.61
N ILE A 15 12.63 -14.84 -1.20
CA ILE A 15 11.18 -14.61 -1.05
C ILE A 15 10.91 -13.54 0.00
N GLU A 16 11.58 -13.59 1.15
CA GLU A 16 11.39 -12.60 2.21
C GLU A 16 11.77 -11.18 1.77
N ARG A 17 12.87 -11.03 1.01
CA ARG A 17 13.28 -9.75 0.43
C ARG A 17 12.23 -9.18 -0.53
N THR A 18 11.61 -10.02 -1.37
CA THR A 18 10.53 -9.57 -2.27
C THR A 18 9.27 -9.16 -1.51
N LYS A 19 8.91 -9.90 -0.45
CA LYS A 19 7.80 -9.56 0.44
C LYS A 19 8.05 -8.22 1.16
N LEU A 20 9.23 -8.03 1.73
CA LEU A 20 9.61 -6.80 2.43
C LEU A 20 9.64 -5.59 1.49
N ALA A 21 10.09 -5.78 0.24
CA ALA A 21 10.02 -4.74 -0.78
C ALA A 21 8.57 -4.34 -1.12
N ASN A 22 7.66 -5.30 -1.21
CA ASN A 22 6.24 -5.04 -1.45
C ASN A 22 5.55 -4.34 -0.26
N GLU A 23 5.88 -4.74 0.96
CA GLU A 23 5.42 -4.06 2.18
C GLU A 23 5.94 -2.63 2.27
N ARG A 24 7.20 -2.39 1.89
CA ARG A 24 7.76 -1.03 1.77
C ARG A 24 6.99 -0.18 0.76
N THR A 25 6.65 -0.73 -0.39
CA THR A 25 5.84 -0.03 -1.39
C THR A 25 4.45 0.30 -0.84
N PHE A 26 3.80 -0.64 -0.15
CA PHE A 26 2.52 -0.37 0.52
C PHE A 26 2.64 0.73 1.58
N LEU A 27 3.66 0.71 2.42
CA LEU A 27 3.89 1.75 3.42
C LEU A 27 4.14 3.13 2.80
N ALA A 28 4.71 3.18 1.59
CA ALA A 28 4.82 4.43 0.82
C ALA A 28 3.45 4.97 0.38
N TYR A 29 2.55 4.11 -0.12
CA TYR A 29 1.15 4.49 -0.41
C TYR A 29 0.38 4.90 0.85
N PHE A 30 0.61 4.21 1.96
CA PHE A 30 -0.02 4.57 3.23
C PHE A 30 0.45 5.93 3.74
N ARG A 31 1.75 6.23 3.61
CA ARG A 31 2.31 7.55 3.96
C ARG A 31 1.66 8.66 3.15
N THR A 32 1.58 8.50 1.82
CA THR A 32 0.96 9.53 0.97
C THR A 32 -0.52 9.69 1.29
N PHE A 33 -1.24 8.60 1.58
CA PHE A 33 -2.61 8.65 2.09
C PHE A 33 -2.74 9.51 3.35
N VAL A 34 -1.96 9.24 4.40
CA VAL A 34 -2.06 9.97 5.68
C VAL A 34 -1.74 11.46 5.50
N VAL A 35 -0.73 11.79 4.70
CA VAL A 35 -0.37 13.20 4.42
C VAL A 35 -1.49 13.92 3.70
N PHE A 36 -2.06 13.34 2.63
CA PHE A 36 -3.14 13.95 1.87
C PHE A 36 -4.42 14.08 2.70
N LEU A 37 -4.77 13.05 3.48
CA LEU A 37 -5.93 13.07 4.36
C LEU A 37 -5.78 14.13 5.45
N GLY A 38 -4.63 14.16 6.13
CA GLY A 38 -4.36 15.13 7.19
C GLY A 38 -4.40 16.57 6.67
N PHE A 39 -3.80 16.82 5.51
CA PHE A 39 -3.80 18.15 4.89
C PHE A 39 -5.21 18.54 4.40
N GLY A 40 -5.95 17.62 3.78
CA GLY A 40 -7.33 17.85 3.34
C GLY A 40 -8.26 18.19 4.51
N ILE A 41 -8.20 17.43 5.60
CA ILE A 41 -8.96 17.70 6.83
C ILE A 41 -8.54 19.04 7.46
N SER A 42 -7.25 19.35 7.48
CA SER A 42 -6.75 20.62 8.04
C SER A 42 -7.31 21.82 7.27
N ILE A 43 -7.30 21.76 5.93
CA ILE A 43 -7.91 22.82 5.10
C ILE A 43 -9.41 22.95 5.37
N LEU A 44 -10.12 21.82 5.48
CA LEU A 44 -11.57 21.81 5.70
C LEU A 44 -11.97 22.42 7.06
N LYS A 45 -11.14 22.27 8.09
CA LYS A 45 -11.39 22.78 9.45
C LYS A 45 -11.01 24.24 9.65
N LEU A 46 -10.13 24.80 8.83
CA LEU A 46 -9.63 26.17 9.01
C LEU A 46 -10.54 27.17 8.30
N ASP A 47 -11.25 27.99 9.05
CA ASP A 47 -12.22 28.95 8.50
C ASP A 47 -11.59 30.03 7.61
N PHE A 48 -10.33 30.40 7.87
CA PHE A 48 -9.60 31.36 7.03
C PHE A 48 -9.16 30.78 5.67
N LEU A 49 -9.27 29.45 5.48
CA LEU A 49 -8.93 28.76 4.23
C LEU A 49 -10.17 28.48 3.35
N ASN A 50 -11.25 29.24 3.56
CA ASN A 50 -12.53 29.03 2.87
C ASN A 50 -12.39 29.10 1.33
N GLU A 51 -11.50 29.95 0.81
CA GLU A 51 -11.23 30.07 -0.63
C GLU A 51 -10.67 28.77 -1.24
N ILE A 52 -9.92 27.99 -0.45
CA ILE A 52 -9.29 26.74 -0.89
C ILE A 52 -10.01 25.49 -0.37
N LYS A 53 -11.21 25.61 0.21
CA LYS A 53 -11.98 24.43 0.69
C LYS A 53 -12.21 23.40 -0.40
N SER A 54 -12.40 23.83 -1.64
CA SER A 54 -12.53 22.93 -2.80
C SER A 54 -11.30 22.01 -2.93
N LEU A 55 -10.08 22.55 -2.75
CA LEU A 55 -8.86 21.76 -2.74
C LEU A 55 -8.83 20.77 -1.56
N GLY A 56 -9.28 21.18 -0.37
CA GLY A 56 -9.39 20.30 0.79
C GLY A 56 -10.31 19.09 0.55
N ILE A 57 -11.44 19.30 -0.15
CA ILE A 57 -12.36 18.23 -0.56
C ILE A 57 -11.67 17.28 -1.53
N ILE A 58 -11.04 17.82 -2.59
CA ILE A 58 -10.33 17.02 -3.60
C ILE A 58 -9.24 16.16 -2.93
N LEU A 59 -8.44 16.74 -2.04
CA LEU A 59 -7.37 16.03 -1.33
C LEU A 59 -7.92 14.91 -0.44
N THR A 60 -9.01 15.19 0.27
CA THR A 60 -9.67 14.23 1.17
C THR A 60 -10.22 13.04 0.38
N VAL A 61 -10.85 13.29 -0.77
CA VAL A 61 -11.41 12.26 -1.67
C VAL A 61 -10.30 11.48 -2.41
N MET A 62 -9.21 12.13 -2.79
CA MET A 62 -8.06 11.47 -3.42
C MET A 62 -7.33 10.53 -2.47
N SER A 63 -7.33 10.82 -1.17
CA SER A 63 -6.61 10.01 -0.18
C SER A 63 -7.08 8.53 -0.15
N PRO A 64 -8.38 8.17 -0.02
CA PRO A 64 -8.80 6.76 -0.04
C PRO A 64 -8.48 6.09 -1.39
N ILE A 65 -8.48 6.82 -2.50
CA ILE A 65 -8.11 6.27 -3.82
C ILE A 65 -6.66 5.78 -3.80
N ILE A 66 -5.74 6.59 -3.28
CA ILE A 66 -4.32 6.24 -3.13
C ILE A 66 -4.15 5.00 -2.23
N LEU A 67 -4.90 4.95 -1.13
CA LEU A 67 -4.87 3.81 -0.20
C LEU A 67 -5.37 2.54 -0.87
N ILE A 68 -6.51 2.59 -1.58
CA ILE A 68 -7.10 1.45 -2.30
C ILE A 68 -6.10 0.89 -3.32
N ILE A 69 -5.42 1.75 -4.09
CA ILE A 69 -4.39 1.33 -5.05
C ILE A 69 -3.25 0.59 -4.32
N GLY A 70 -2.77 1.14 -3.20
CA GLY A 70 -1.73 0.51 -2.38
C GLY A 70 -2.16 -0.86 -1.84
N VAL A 71 -3.38 -0.96 -1.34
CA VAL A 71 -3.97 -2.21 -0.81
C VAL A 71 -4.11 -3.26 -1.91
N ILE A 72 -4.70 -2.91 -3.05
CA ILE A 72 -4.85 -3.83 -4.20
C ILE A 72 -3.48 -4.37 -4.64
N ARG A 73 -2.47 -3.50 -4.72
CA ARG A 73 -1.11 -3.89 -5.10
C ARG A 73 -0.49 -4.87 -4.09
N LEU A 74 -0.65 -4.60 -2.79
CA LEU A 74 -0.17 -5.49 -1.73
C LEU A 74 -0.78 -6.88 -1.84
N PHE A 75 -2.10 -6.96 -2.03
CA PHE A 75 -2.83 -8.23 -2.15
C PHE A 75 -2.49 -8.98 -3.44
N ARG A 76 -2.40 -8.31 -4.60
CA ARG A 76 -2.04 -8.96 -5.87
C ARG A 76 -0.70 -9.67 -5.81
N VAL A 77 0.30 -9.06 -5.17
CA VAL A 77 1.63 -9.68 -5.02
C VAL A 77 1.59 -10.82 -4.01
N LYS A 78 0.84 -10.70 -2.90
CA LYS A 78 0.67 -11.81 -1.95
C LYS A 78 -0.03 -13.02 -2.57
N LEU A 79 -1.05 -12.80 -3.41
CA LEU A 79 -1.78 -13.89 -4.10
C LEU A 79 -0.92 -14.62 -5.13
N LYS A 80 -0.08 -13.91 -5.90
CA LYS A 80 0.78 -14.53 -6.93
C LYS A 80 1.79 -15.54 -6.38
N ILE A 81 2.20 -15.39 -5.11
CA ILE A 81 3.16 -16.29 -4.46
C ILE A 81 2.47 -17.60 -4.03
N HIS A 82 1.17 -17.57 -3.74
CA HIS A 82 0.43 -18.76 -3.29
C HIS A 82 0.06 -19.71 -4.43
N GLU A 83 -0.01 -19.21 -5.66
CA GLU A 83 -0.39 -20.00 -6.84
C GLU A 83 0.76 -20.86 -7.40
N HIS A 84 2.02 -20.44 -7.21
CA HIS A 84 3.21 -21.20 -7.63
C HIS A 84 3.67 -22.27 -6.63
N TYR A 85 3.04 -22.35 -5.45
CA TYR A 85 3.42 -23.30 -4.39
C TYR A 85 2.40 -24.42 -4.18
N LYS A 86 1.42 -24.54 -5.09
CA LYS A 86 0.39 -25.58 -5.06
C LYS A 86 0.46 -26.55 -6.27
N GLN A 87 1.57 -26.55 -7.00
CA GLN A 87 1.93 -27.59 -7.98
C GLN A 87 3.25 -28.23 -7.60
#